data_AF-A0A2W5UQG1-F1
#
_entry.id   AF-A0A2W5UQG1-F1
#
_cell.length_a   1.000
_cell.length_b   1.000
_cell.length_c   1.000
_cell.angle_alpha   90.00
_cell.angle_beta   90.00
_cell.angle_gamma   90.00
#
_symmetry.space_group_name_H-M   'P 1'
#
loop_
_entity.id
_entity.type
_entity.pdbx_description
1 polymer ?
#
loop_
_entity_poly.entity_id
_entity_poly.type
_entity_poly.pdbx_seq_one_letter_code
_entity_poly.pdbx_strand_id
1 'polypeptide(L)'
;MSTIRIPYAHPPITDPRPTPDNKKLATKIGRMLEAHIRKWCSFHHTYTPGTITLHYQPKRYTPNNRLHLMLTNALLTHVTKTVYPTAVVTLPALHAPGHTPRPLWLDIAPAQEMTKQ
;
A
#
# COMPACT_ATOMS: atom_id res chain seq x y z
N MET A 1 11.68 10.70 2.15
CA MET A 1 10.78 9.56 1.94
C MET A 1 11.36 8.36 2.66
N SER A 2 10.53 7.57 3.34
CA SER A 2 10.99 6.34 4.01
C SER A 2 10.24 5.13 3.48
N THR A 3 11.00 4.08 3.18
CA THR A 3 10.49 2.84 2.60
C THR A 3 10.10 1.82 3.66
N ILE A 4 8.91 1.25 3.53
CA ILE A 4 8.38 0.20 4.39
C ILE A 4 8.08 -1.04 3.56
N ARG A 5 8.87 -2.11 3.77
CA ARG A 5 8.66 -3.36 3.05
C ARG A 5 7.56 -4.20 3.70
N ILE A 6 6.57 -4.60 2.91
CA ILE A 6 5.40 -5.34 3.37
C ILE A 6 5.60 -6.84 3.12
N PRO A 7 5.33 -7.71 4.12
CA PRO A 7 5.22 -9.14 3.88
C PRO A 7 3.95 -9.42 3.08
N TYR A 8 4.07 -9.53 1.75
CA TYR A 8 2.95 -9.73 0.85
C TYR A 8 3.02 -11.11 0.19
N ALA A 9 2.15 -12.01 0.63
CA ALA A 9 1.87 -13.28 -0.04
C ALA A 9 0.39 -13.24 -0.45
N HIS A 10 0.11 -13.09 -1.75
CA HIS A 10 -1.26 -13.05 -2.24
C HIS A 10 -1.63 -14.35 -2.94
N PRO A 11 -2.80 -14.92 -2.61
CA PRO A 11 -3.43 -15.89 -3.51
C PRO A 11 -3.89 -15.19 -4.80
N PRO A 12 -3.95 -15.91 -5.93
CA PRO A 12 -4.45 -15.35 -7.19
C PRO A 12 -5.90 -14.89 -7.04
N ILE A 13 -6.22 -13.73 -7.61
CA ILE A 13 -7.61 -13.27 -7.72
C ILE A 13 -8.19 -13.92 -8.97
N THR A 14 -8.89 -15.04 -8.77
CA THR A 14 -9.47 -15.83 -9.86
C THR A 14 -10.94 -15.50 -10.12
N ASP A 15 -11.61 -14.83 -9.18
CA ASP A 15 -13.05 -14.58 -9.24
C ASP A 15 -13.40 -13.08 -9.37
N PRO A 16 -14.26 -12.71 -10.33
CA PRO A 16 -14.71 -11.32 -10.51
C PRO A 16 -15.74 -10.87 -9.46
N ARG A 17 -16.34 -11.80 -8.71
CA ARG A 17 -17.26 -11.49 -7.61
C ARG A 17 -16.54 -11.63 -6.26
N PRO A 18 -16.73 -10.70 -5.31
CA PRO A 18 -16.08 -10.79 -4.01
C PRO A 18 -16.67 -11.95 -3.20
N THR A 19 -15.95 -13.07 -3.18
CA THR A 19 -16.22 -14.20 -2.28
C THR A 19 -16.00 -13.78 -0.81
N PRO A 20 -16.57 -14.50 0.18
CA PRO A 20 -16.26 -14.26 1.59
C PRO A 20 -14.76 -14.30 1.90
N ASP A 21 -14.00 -15.17 1.22
CA ASP A 21 -12.55 -15.27 1.38
C ASP A 21 -11.81 -14.08 0.78
N ASN A 22 -12.27 -13.56 -0.37
CA ASN A 22 -11.76 -12.30 -0.93
C ASN A 22 -11.97 -11.13 0.03
N LYS A 23 -13.12 -11.08 0.72
CA LYS A 23 -13.40 -10.06 1.75
C LYS A 23 -12.48 -10.19 2.96
N LYS A 24 -12.32 -11.41 3.50
CA LYS A 24 -11.39 -11.68 4.62
C LYS A 24 -9.95 -11.30 4.27
N LEU A 25 -9.51 -11.65 3.06
CA LEU A 25 -8.20 -11.30 2.54
C LEU A 25 -8.03 -9.78 2.47
N ALA A 26 -8.97 -9.06 1.85
CA ALA A 26 -8.97 -7.61 1.77
C ALA A 26 -8.90 -6.95 3.16
N THR A 27 -9.66 -7.44 4.14
CA THR A 27 -9.58 -6.97 5.54
C THR A 27 -8.20 -7.21 6.14
N LYS A 28 -7.62 -8.40 5.95
CA LYS A 28 -6.28 -8.73 6.47
C LYS A 28 -5.21 -7.81 5.90
N ILE A 29 -5.25 -7.55 4.58
CA ILE A 29 -4.31 -6.65 3.92
C ILE A 29 -4.52 -5.21 4.38
N GLY A 30 -5.78 -4.76 4.49
CA GLY A 30 -6.11 -3.43 4.98
C GLY A 30 -5.53 -3.18 6.37
N ARG A 31 -5.75 -4.09 7.31
CA ARG A 31 -5.17 -4.02 8.67
C ARG A 31 -3.64 -4.04 8.65
N MET A 32 -3.04 -4.84 7.78
CA MET A 32 -1.60 -4.88 7.62
C MET A 32 -1.06 -3.53 7.10
N LEU A 33 -1.69 -2.94 6.08
CA LEU A 33 -1.30 -1.63 5.53
C LEU A 33 -1.41 -0.54 6.61
N GLU A 34 -2.53 -0.50 7.33
CA GLU A 34 -2.75 0.43 8.44
C GLU A 34 -1.65 0.31 9.49
N ALA A 35 -1.34 -0.92 9.94
CA ALA A 35 -0.31 -1.16 10.95
C ALA A 35 1.08 -0.67 10.50
N HIS A 36 1.43 -0.84 9.23
CA HIS A 36 2.70 -0.34 8.69
C HIS A 36 2.73 1.19 8.65
N ILE A 37 1.65 1.85 8.26
CA ILE A 37 1.55 3.32 8.26
C ILE A 37 1.61 3.86 9.70
N ARG A 38 0.90 3.24 10.66
CA ARG A 38 0.97 3.59 12.08
C ARG A 38 2.37 3.45 12.65
N LYS A 39 3.06 2.35 12.32
CA LYS A 39 4.46 2.14 12.73
C LYS A 39 5.38 3.22 12.18
N TRP A 40 5.20 3.61 10.93
CA TRP A 40 5.96 4.70 10.33
C TRP A 40 5.69 6.03 11.01
N CYS A 41 4.42 6.36 11.27
CA CYS A 41 4.03 7.57 12.00
C CYS A 41 4.71 7.63 13.39
N SER A 42 4.68 6.51 14.12
CA SER A 42 5.36 6.38 15.41
C SER A 42 6.88 6.55 15.32
N PHE A 43 7.53 5.97 14.31
CA PHE A 43 8.98 6.09 14.12
C PHE A 43 9.42 7.51 13.74
N HIS A 44 8.59 8.23 12.99
CA HIS A 44 8.85 9.60 12.56
C HIS A 44 8.25 10.67 13.48
N HIS A 45 7.74 10.28 14.65
CA HIS A 45 7.12 11.17 15.64
C HIS A 45 6.05 12.09 15.03
N THR A 46 5.29 11.58 14.06
CA THR A 46 4.18 12.29 13.42
C THR A 46 2.87 11.54 13.65
N TYR A 47 1.76 12.26 13.71
CA TYR A 47 0.41 11.68 13.81
C TYR A 47 -0.20 11.41 12.43
N THR A 48 0.30 12.08 11.38
CA THR A 48 -0.26 11.98 10.03
C THR A 48 0.83 11.78 8.97
N PRO A 49 0.68 10.79 8.09
CA PRO A 49 1.50 10.72 6.88
C PRO A 49 1.05 11.80 5.88
N GLY A 50 1.97 12.25 5.03
CA GLY A 50 1.67 13.21 3.97
C GLY A 50 1.31 12.53 2.67
N THR A 51 2.27 11.84 2.08
CA THR A 51 2.09 11.14 0.80
C THR A 51 2.48 9.68 0.94
N ILE A 52 1.69 8.79 0.36
CA ILE A 52 1.93 7.34 0.37
C ILE A 52 1.94 6.85 -1.08
N THR A 53 2.99 6.14 -1.46
CA THR A 53 3.12 5.48 -2.77
C THR A 53 3.26 3.98 -2.57
N LEU A 54 2.40 3.21 -3.24
CA LEU A 54 2.50 1.75 -3.26
C LEU A 54 3.38 1.31 -4.42
N HIS A 55 4.41 0.53 -4.13
CA HIS A 55 5.31 -0.02 -5.12
C HIS A 55 5.19 -1.53 -5.16
N TYR A 56 5.24 -2.09 -6.37
CA TYR A 56 5.28 -3.52 -6.60
C TYR A 56 6.35 -3.90 -7.62
N GLN A 57 7.24 -4.82 -7.23
CA GLN A 57 8.23 -5.44 -8.09
C GLN A 57 7.96 -6.96 -8.16
N PRO A 58 7.33 -7.43 -9.24
CA PRO A 58 7.04 -8.85 -9.38
C PRO A 58 8.31 -9.68 -9.62
N LYS A 59 8.29 -10.98 -9.35
CA LYS A 59 9.40 -11.88 -9.75
C LYS A 59 9.41 -12.17 -11.25
N ARG A 60 8.24 -12.18 -11.88
CA ARG A 60 8.03 -12.40 -13.32
C ARG A 60 6.87 -11.53 -13.80
N TYR A 61 6.89 -11.12 -15.05
CA TYR A 61 5.72 -10.47 -15.64
C TYR A 61 4.58 -11.48 -15.77
N THR A 62 3.43 -11.13 -15.19
CA THR A 62 2.16 -11.81 -15.43
C THR A 62 1.12 -10.75 -15.81
N PRO A 63 0.12 -11.08 -16.63
CA PRO A 63 -0.94 -10.14 -16.99
C PRO A 63 -1.68 -9.55 -15.77
N ASN A 64 -1.73 -10.32 -14.67
CA ASN A 64 -2.48 -9.95 -13.47
C ASN A 64 -1.71 -9.02 -12.52
N ASN A 65 -0.40 -8.80 -12.73
CA ASN A 65 0.42 -7.95 -11.85
C ASN A 65 -0.16 -6.53 -11.70
N ARG A 66 -0.61 -5.93 -12.82
CA ARG A 66 -1.18 -4.57 -12.83
C ARG A 66 -2.51 -4.52 -12.10
N LEU A 67 -3.38 -5.50 -12.33
CA LEU A 67 -4.65 -5.62 -11.62
C LEU A 67 -4.46 -5.77 -10.11
N HIS A 68 -3.56 -6.65 -9.68
CA HIS A 68 -3.24 -6.84 -8.27
C HIS A 68 -2.72 -5.56 -7.61
N LEU A 69 -1.83 -4.83 -8.31
CA LEU A 69 -1.31 -3.56 -7.82
C LEU A 69 -2.43 -2.52 -7.68
N MET A 70 -3.32 -2.40 -8.67
CA MET A 70 -4.45 -1.47 -8.62
C MET A 70 -5.43 -1.78 -7.49
N LEU A 71 -5.78 -3.06 -7.29
CA LEU A 71 -6.69 -3.47 -6.22
C LEU A 71 -6.08 -3.22 -4.84
N THR A 72 -4.78 -3.49 -4.68
CA THR A 72 -4.07 -3.19 -3.42
C THR A 72 -4.00 -1.69 -3.17
N ASN A 73 -3.78 -0.87 -4.21
CA ASN A 73 -3.79 0.59 -4.09
C ASN A 73 -5.17 1.14 -3.73
N ALA A 74 -6.26 0.53 -4.23
CA ALA A 74 -7.62 0.89 -3.86
C ALA A 74 -7.89 0.62 -2.37
N LEU A 75 -7.45 -0.54 -1.85
CA LEU A 75 -7.52 -0.84 -0.42
C LEU A 75 -6.68 0.14 0.42
N LEU A 76 -5.46 0.43 -0.01
CA LEU A 76 -4.60 1.42 0.64
C LEU A 76 -5.28 2.79 0.70
N THR A 77 -5.91 3.22 -0.40
CA THR A 77 -6.66 4.48 -0.47
C THR A 77 -7.82 4.49 0.51
N HIS A 78 -8.59 3.39 0.59
CA HIS A 78 -9.70 3.29 1.53
C HIS A 78 -9.23 3.40 2.98
N VAL A 79 -8.25 2.57 3.37
CA VAL A 79 -7.65 2.60 4.72
C VAL A 79 -7.10 4.00 5.05
N THR A 80 -6.36 4.59 4.12
CA THR A 80 -5.74 5.90 4.32
C THR A 80 -6.80 6.97 4.50
N LYS A 81 -7.84 7.02 3.66
CA LYS A 81 -8.93 8.02 3.82
C LYS A 81 -9.71 7.85 5.12
N THR A 82 -9.88 6.62 5.60
CA THR A 82 -10.58 6.35 6.86
C THR A 82 -9.76 6.75 8.08
N VAL A 83 -8.45 6.50 8.10
CA VAL A 83 -7.60 6.70 9.29
C VAL A 83 -6.83 8.03 9.25
N TYR A 84 -6.46 8.49 8.06
CA TYR A 84 -5.61 9.65 7.78
C TYR A 84 -6.20 10.52 6.66
N PRO A 85 -7.31 11.26 6.92
CA PRO A 85 -8.07 11.93 5.87
C PRO A 85 -7.30 13.00 5.09
N THR A 86 -6.21 13.52 5.65
CA THR A 86 -5.34 14.51 5.01
C THR A 86 -4.19 13.91 4.20
N ALA A 87 -3.97 12.60 4.31
CA ALA A 87 -2.90 11.92 3.59
C ALA A 87 -3.30 11.61 2.15
N VAL A 88 -2.35 11.75 1.23
CA VAL A 88 -2.54 11.52 -0.21
C VAL A 88 -1.96 10.18 -0.60
N VAL A 89 -2.79 9.29 -1.15
CA VAL A 89 -2.32 8.06 -1.82
C VAL A 89 -2.12 8.36 -3.31
N THR A 90 -0.91 8.15 -3.79
CA THR A 90 -0.52 8.42 -5.18
C THR A 90 -0.80 7.23 -6.09
N LEU A 91 -0.56 7.42 -7.40
CA LEU A 91 -0.61 6.32 -8.36
C LEU A 91 0.43 5.26 -7.98
N PRO A 92 0.07 3.97 -8.03
CA PRO A 92 0.99 2.92 -7.64
C PRO A 92 2.04 2.69 -8.73
N ALA A 93 3.26 2.34 -8.33
CA ALA A 93 4.37 2.12 -9.23
C ALA A 93 4.62 0.61 -9.44
N LEU A 94 4.52 0.18 -10.71
CA LEU A 94 4.91 -1.17 -11.13
C LEU A 94 6.33 -1.13 -11.66
N HIS A 95 7.22 -1.88 -11.02
CA HIS A 95 8.63 -1.97 -11.40
C HIS A 95 8.89 -3.16 -12.34
N ALA A 96 10.02 -3.13 -13.03
CA ALA A 96 10.51 -4.27 -13.79
C ALA A 96 10.79 -5.48 -12.87
N PRO A 97 10.59 -6.72 -13.33
CA PRO A 97 10.76 -7.89 -12.53
C PRO A 97 12.11 -7.97 -11.85
N GLY A 98 12.13 -8.49 -10.62
CA GLY A 98 13.36 -8.61 -9.85
C GLY A 98 13.27 -9.64 -8.74
N HIS A 99 14.44 -9.96 -8.19
CA HIS A 99 14.59 -10.96 -7.13
C HIS A 99 14.54 -10.32 -5.74
N THR A 100 13.49 -9.54 -5.45
CA THR A 100 13.27 -9.02 -4.09
C THR A 100 12.48 -10.04 -3.25
N PRO A 101 12.90 -10.32 -2.00
CA PRO A 101 12.12 -11.16 -1.08
C PRO A 101 10.84 -10.47 -0.61
N ARG A 102 10.73 -9.14 -0.78
CA ARG A 102 9.56 -8.34 -0.42
C ARG A 102 9.14 -7.51 -1.63
N PRO A 103 8.31 -8.08 -2.52
CA PRO A 103 7.95 -7.46 -3.78
C PRO A 103 7.05 -6.24 -3.61
N LEU A 104 6.44 -6.05 -2.45
CA LEU A 104 5.56 -4.92 -2.16
C LEU A 104 6.16 -4.04 -1.06
N TRP A 105 6.16 -2.73 -1.28
CA TRP A 105 6.54 -1.75 -0.25
C TRP A 105 5.74 -0.45 -0.38
N LEU A 106 5.72 0.32 0.70
CA LEU A 106 5.18 1.67 0.75
C LEU A 106 6.35 2.64 0.86
N ASP A 107 6.34 3.69 0.04
CA ASP A 107 7.14 4.88 0.31
C ASP A 107 6.22 5.93 0.94
N ILE A 108 6.59 6.38 2.14
CA ILE A 108 5.82 7.37 2.89
C ILE A 108 6.66 8.63 3.08
N ALA A 109 6.05 9.77 2.78
CA ALA A 109 6.58 11.10 3.05
C ALA A 109 5.78 11.77 4.17
N PRO A 110 6.41 12.62 5.01
CA PRO A 110 5.69 13.44 5.98
C PRO A 110 4.73 14.40 5.27
N ALA A 111 3.70 14.84 5.98
CA ALA A 111 2.90 15.97 5.52
C ALA A 111 3.84 17.16 5.34
N GLN A 112 3.83 17.78 4.16
CA GLN A 112 4.49 19.07 4.03
C GLN A 112 3.78 20.01 5.00
N GLU A 113 4.52 20.59 5.94
CA GLU A 113 4.01 21.73 6.67
C GLU A 113 3.64 22.76 5.61
N MET A 114 2.36 23.14 5.57
CA MET A 114 1.97 24.35 4.86
C MET A 114 2.70 25.47 5.57
N THR A 115 3.88 25.85 5.05
CA THR A 115 4.56 27.07 5.45
C THR A 115 3.57 28.19 5.19
N LYS A 116 2.89 28.65 6.25
CA LYS A 116 2.14 29.90 6.21
C LYS A 116 3.17 30.99 5.95
N GLN A 117 3.22 31.47 4.71
CA GLN A 117 3.79 32.77 4.40
C GLN A 117 2.82 33.85 4.87
#